data_AF-A0A7L1TTQ3-F1
#
_entry.id   AF-A0A7L1TTQ3-F1
#
_cell.length_a   1.000
_cell.length_b   1.000
_cell.length_c   1.000
_cell.angle_alpha   90.00
_cell.angle_beta   90.00
_cell.angle_gamma   90.00
#
_symmetry.space_group_name_H-M   'P 1'
#
loop_
_entity.id
_entity.type
_entity.pdbx_description
1 polymer ?
#
loop_
_entity_poly.entity_id
_entity_poly.type
_entity_poly.pdbx_seq_one_letter_code
_entity_poly.pdbx_strand_id
1 'polypeptide(L)'
;LLDFLDQHPFSFTALIQRSLEFSVSYVFTEAGEGVVFEQFIVQCMNLIKMIVKNYAYKPSKNIEGSSPETLEAHKIKTGFFTYPTLMEMCRRLVTHYFLLTKEELTMWEEDPESFTVEETGGDSWKYSLRPCTEVLFIDIFHEYNQTLTPVLLEMVHSLQGSTNMENTNAILIKDAVYNAIGLAAYELFDSVDFDQWFKNQLLGELQVSHDRYKPIRRRVIWLIGQWISVKFKSDLRPVLYEAIRNLLQDRDLVSVLFFLNVCLPVDDFEFRTDQFLPYLESMFTLLFQLLQEVTQCDTKMHVLHVLSCVIERVNMQIRPYVGCLVQYLPLLWKQSEEHNMLRCAILTTLIHLVQGLGADSKNLYPFLLPVIQLSTDVSQPPHVYLLEDGLELWLVTLENSPCLTPELLRVFQNMSALLELSSENLKNCFKIINAYIFLSSSEFLQMYAADLCRSFCELLKDITTEGQVQVLKVVENVLKVNPLLGPQMFQPLLPSVFRGIIDGERYPVVMSTYLGIMGRVLLQNARFFSLLLSQMACELGQEV
;
A
#
# COMPACT_ATOMS: atom_id res chain seq x y z
N LEU A 1 -17.49 -30.17 -1.77
CA LEU A 1 -18.59 -29.56 -0.97
C LEU A 1 -18.48 -28.04 -0.98
N LEU A 2 -17.32 -27.47 -0.64
CA LEU A 2 -17.08 -26.02 -0.68
C LEU A 2 -17.41 -25.40 -2.05
N ASP A 3 -16.85 -25.94 -3.14
CA ASP A 3 -17.14 -25.44 -4.49
C ASP A 3 -18.63 -25.47 -4.85
N PHE A 4 -19.34 -26.49 -4.37
CA PHE A 4 -20.79 -26.62 -4.60
C PHE A 4 -21.58 -25.59 -3.78
N LEU A 5 -21.18 -25.32 -2.53
CA LEU A 5 -21.76 -24.27 -1.71
C LEU A 5 -21.51 -22.88 -2.31
N ASP A 6 -20.31 -22.65 -2.85
CA ASP A 6 -19.92 -21.37 -3.47
C ASP A 6 -20.76 -21.07 -4.72
N GLN A 7 -20.86 -22.04 -5.62
CA GLN A 7 -21.55 -21.88 -6.90
C GLN A 7 -23.08 -22.01 -6.79
N HIS A 8 -23.57 -22.82 -5.83
CA HIS A 8 -24.98 -23.18 -5.73
C HIS A 8 -25.52 -23.12 -4.29
N PRO A 9 -25.51 -21.93 -3.65
CA PRO A 9 -25.87 -21.80 -2.24
C PRO A 9 -27.32 -22.21 -1.94
N PHE A 10 -28.28 -21.91 -2.83
CA PHE A 10 -29.68 -22.31 -2.63
C PHE A 10 -29.85 -23.83 -2.67
N SER A 11 -29.17 -24.51 -3.61
CA SER A 11 -29.20 -25.97 -3.73
C SER A 11 -28.52 -26.66 -2.54
N PHE A 12 -27.63 -25.96 -1.84
CA PHE A 12 -26.95 -26.47 -0.65
C PHE A 12 -27.85 -26.48 0.61
N THR A 13 -29.00 -25.81 0.61
CA THR A 13 -29.86 -25.60 1.80
C THR A 13 -30.12 -26.89 2.60
N ALA A 14 -30.46 -27.98 1.92
CA ALA A 14 -30.74 -29.28 2.55
C ALA A 14 -29.52 -29.94 3.22
N LEU A 15 -28.30 -29.51 2.87
CA LEU A 15 -27.05 -30.02 3.40
C LEU A 15 -26.50 -29.17 4.55
N ILE A 16 -27.05 -27.97 4.79
CA ILE A 16 -26.53 -27.02 5.81
C ILE A 16 -26.45 -27.69 7.18
N GLN A 17 -27.56 -28.22 7.69
CA GLN A 17 -27.62 -28.80 9.05
C GLN A 17 -26.57 -29.89 9.23
N ARG A 18 -26.51 -30.88 8.32
CA ARG A 18 -25.56 -31.99 8.40
C ARG A 18 -24.11 -31.52 8.27
N SER A 19 -23.86 -30.52 7.43
CA SER A 19 -22.53 -29.95 7.23
C SER A 19 -22.04 -29.24 8.49
N LEU A 20 -22.91 -28.49 9.15
CA LEU A 20 -22.62 -27.81 10.42
C LEU A 20 -22.43 -28.81 11.56
N GLU A 21 -23.34 -29.77 11.74
CA GLU A 21 -23.23 -30.82 12.75
C GLU A 21 -21.94 -31.62 12.59
N PHE A 22 -21.61 -32.03 11.37
CA PHE A 22 -20.37 -32.73 11.07
C PHE A 22 -19.15 -31.86 11.39
N SER A 23 -19.07 -30.66 10.82
CA SER A 23 -17.88 -29.82 10.94
C SER A 23 -17.66 -29.37 12.38
N VAL A 24 -18.71 -28.94 13.09
CA VAL A 24 -18.59 -28.47 14.48
C VAL A 24 -18.30 -29.61 15.44
N SER A 25 -18.89 -30.80 15.25
CA SER A 25 -18.61 -31.96 16.08
C SER A 25 -17.12 -32.33 16.04
N TYR A 26 -16.55 -32.48 14.85
CA TYR A 26 -15.14 -32.88 14.73
C TYR A 26 -14.16 -31.75 15.06
N VAL A 27 -14.51 -30.48 14.87
CA VAL A 27 -13.56 -29.36 15.08
C VAL A 27 -13.62 -28.80 16.49
N PHE A 28 -14.79 -28.80 17.15
CA PHE A 28 -14.99 -28.10 18.42
C PHE A 28 -15.33 -29.03 19.59
N THR A 29 -15.49 -30.34 19.38
CA THR A 29 -15.75 -31.31 20.46
C THR A 29 -14.68 -32.39 20.54
N GLU A 30 -14.74 -33.22 21.58
CA GLU A 30 -13.81 -34.36 21.78
C GLU A 30 -13.89 -35.41 20.66
N ALA A 31 -14.94 -35.41 19.83
CA ALA A 31 -15.12 -36.36 18.75
C ALA A 31 -14.02 -36.33 17.67
N GLY A 32 -13.33 -35.19 17.52
CA GLY A 32 -12.22 -35.06 16.59
C GLY A 32 -10.85 -35.42 17.15
N GLU A 33 -10.72 -35.57 18.47
CA GLU A 33 -9.41 -35.75 19.10
C GLU A 33 -8.72 -37.03 18.60
N GLY A 34 -7.52 -36.87 18.04
CA GLY A 34 -6.72 -37.97 17.50
C GLY A 34 -7.12 -38.50 16.12
N VAL A 35 -8.17 -37.94 15.48
CA VAL A 35 -8.64 -38.37 14.14
C VAL A 35 -8.63 -37.27 13.09
N VAL A 36 -8.55 -36.00 13.49
CA VAL A 36 -8.46 -34.85 12.58
C VAL A 36 -7.01 -34.47 12.28
N PHE A 37 -6.79 -33.91 11.10
CA PHE A 37 -5.50 -33.34 10.65
C PHE A 37 -5.73 -31.94 10.07
N GLU A 38 -4.65 -31.16 9.94
CA GLU A 38 -4.71 -29.73 9.63
C GLU A 38 -5.64 -29.39 8.45
N GLN A 39 -5.38 -30.01 7.29
CA GLN A 39 -6.16 -29.73 6.08
C GLN A 39 -7.64 -30.08 6.27
N PHE A 40 -7.98 -31.15 7.00
CA PHE A 40 -9.38 -31.48 7.30
C PHE A 40 -10.05 -30.39 8.14
N ILE A 41 -9.37 -29.90 9.18
CA ILE A 41 -9.87 -28.82 10.04
C ILE A 41 -10.11 -27.56 9.21
N VAL A 42 -9.15 -27.17 8.37
CA VAL A 42 -9.27 -26.02 7.46
C VAL A 42 -10.49 -26.14 6.56
N GLN A 43 -10.72 -27.31 5.93
CA GLN A 43 -11.90 -27.50 5.08
C GLN A 43 -13.21 -27.39 5.87
N CYS A 44 -13.28 -27.95 7.09
CA CYS A 44 -14.44 -27.85 7.96
C CYS A 44 -14.70 -26.40 8.42
N MET A 45 -13.66 -25.66 8.82
CA MET A 45 -13.77 -24.26 9.22
C MET A 45 -14.21 -23.38 8.06
N ASN A 46 -13.67 -23.60 6.85
CA ASN A 46 -14.10 -22.91 5.64
C ASN A 46 -15.56 -23.21 5.30
N LEU A 47 -16.03 -24.44 5.54
CA LEU A 47 -17.43 -24.80 5.31
C LEU A 47 -18.36 -24.06 6.27
N ILE A 48 -18.00 -24.00 7.57
CA ILE A 48 -18.74 -23.22 8.58
C ILE A 48 -18.76 -21.74 8.18
N LYS A 49 -17.60 -21.16 7.88
CA LYS A 49 -17.45 -19.77 7.44
C LYS A 49 -18.35 -19.42 6.27
N MET A 50 -18.31 -20.23 5.20
CA MET A 50 -19.11 -20.00 4.00
C MET A 50 -20.61 -20.05 4.30
N ILE A 51 -21.06 -20.91 5.22
CA ILE A 51 -22.47 -20.97 5.66
C ILE A 51 -22.82 -19.73 6.50
N VAL A 52 -21.95 -19.31 7.43
CA VAL A 52 -22.20 -18.15 8.30
C VAL A 52 -22.30 -16.87 7.50
N LYS A 53 -21.37 -16.61 6.57
CA LYS A 53 -21.32 -15.39 5.77
C LYS A 53 -22.28 -15.33 4.59
N ASN A 54 -22.95 -16.43 4.23
CA ASN A 54 -23.68 -16.48 2.97
C ASN A 54 -24.84 -15.48 2.96
N TYR A 55 -24.77 -14.47 2.07
CA TYR A 55 -25.82 -13.49 1.90
C TYR A 55 -27.14 -14.11 1.41
N ALA A 56 -27.08 -15.24 0.69
CA ALA A 56 -28.27 -15.97 0.25
C ALA A 56 -29.06 -16.61 1.41
N TYR A 57 -28.46 -16.70 2.61
CA TYR A 57 -29.10 -17.25 3.81
C TYR A 57 -29.53 -16.15 4.80
N LYS A 58 -29.43 -14.87 4.39
CA LYS A 58 -29.86 -13.73 5.18
C LYS A 58 -31.20 -13.22 4.63
N PRO A 59 -32.30 -13.30 5.41
CA PRO A 59 -33.58 -12.76 4.99
C PRO A 59 -33.48 -11.26 4.74
N SER A 60 -34.23 -10.76 3.76
CA SER A 60 -34.35 -9.33 3.52
C SER A 60 -35.16 -8.66 4.64
N LYS A 61 -35.04 -7.34 4.79
CA LYS A 61 -35.80 -6.57 5.80
C LYS A 61 -37.31 -6.78 5.68
N ASN A 62 -37.79 -7.01 4.46
CA ASN A 62 -39.18 -7.38 4.17
C ASN A 62 -39.25 -8.89 3.94
N ILE A 63 -39.56 -9.63 4.99
CA ILE A 63 -39.55 -11.11 5.00
C ILE A 63 -40.36 -11.71 3.84
N GLU A 64 -41.49 -11.10 3.45
CA GLU A 64 -42.34 -11.52 2.34
C GLU A 64 -41.62 -11.53 0.96
N GLY A 65 -40.53 -10.77 0.82
CA GLY A 65 -39.70 -10.74 -0.39
C GLY A 65 -38.52 -11.71 -0.39
N SER A 66 -38.35 -12.54 0.65
CA SER A 66 -37.28 -13.54 0.73
C SER A 66 -37.73 -14.86 0.12
N SER A 67 -36.81 -15.56 -0.57
CA SER A 67 -37.14 -16.87 -1.15
C SER A 67 -37.40 -17.92 -0.05
N PRO A 68 -38.20 -18.96 -0.33
CA PRO A 68 -38.42 -20.06 0.62
C PRO A 68 -37.11 -20.71 1.10
N GLU A 69 -36.15 -20.90 0.19
CA GLU A 69 -34.83 -21.48 0.47
C GLU A 69 -34.02 -20.58 1.40
N THR A 70 -34.09 -19.26 1.21
CA THR A 70 -33.44 -18.27 2.08
C THR A 70 -33.97 -18.36 3.50
N LEU A 71 -35.30 -18.46 3.66
CA LEU A 71 -35.95 -18.56 4.97
C LEU A 71 -35.66 -19.91 5.64
N GLU A 72 -35.63 -21.00 4.88
CA GLU A 72 -35.27 -22.32 5.38
C GLU A 72 -33.81 -22.37 5.85
N ALA A 73 -32.88 -21.89 5.03
CA ALA A 73 -31.47 -21.79 5.39
C ALA A 73 -31.26 -20.93 6.64
N HIS A 74 -31.94 -19.79 6.72
CA HIS A 74 -31.89 -18.91 7.90
C HIS A 74 -32.42 -19.60 9.16
N LYS A 75 -33.51 -20.36 9.05
CA LYS A 75 -34.08 -21.14 10.15
C LYS A 75 -33.12 -22.22 10.64
N ILE A 76 -32.46 -22.93 9.71
CA ILE A 76 -31.43 -23.92 10.05
C ILE A 76 -30.27 -23.24 10.78
N LYS A 77 -29.75 -22.14 10.23
CA LYS A 77 -28.64 -21.37 10.81
C LYS A 77 -28.97 -20.89 12.23
N THR A 78 -30.13 -20.25 12.43
CA THR A 78 -30.56 -19.75 13.75
C THR A 78 -30.87 -20.87 14.75
N GLY A 79 -31.38 -22.01 14.28
CA GLY A 79 -31.59 -23.20 15.11
C GLY A 79 -30.28 -23.88 15.54
N PHE A 80 -29.23 -23.81 14.72
CA PHE A 80 -27.94 -24.43 15.00
C PHE A 80 -27.03 -23.56 15.87
N PHE A 81 -26.88 -22.27 15.52
CA PHE A 81 -26.00 -21.32 16.21
C PHE A 81 -26.67 -20.74 17.47
N THR A 82 -26.94 -21.64 18.42
CA THR A 82 -27.48 -21.30 19.75
C THR A 82 -26.39 -20.74 20.65
N TYR A 83 -26.77 -20.13 21.78
CA TYR A 83 -25.82 -19.62 22.77
C TYR A 83 -24.79 -20.68 23.22
N PRO A 84 -25.16 -21.90 23.64
CA PRO A 84 -24.18 -22.93 24.00
C PRO A 84 -23.22 -23.29 22.87
N THR A 85 -23.72 -23.44 21.64
CA THR A 85 -22.90 -23.77 20.47
C THR A 85 -21.88 -22.67 20.20
N LEU A 86 -22.33 -21.41 20.13
CA LEU A 86 -21.49 -20.24 19.87
C LEU A 86 -20.44 -20.04 20.97
N MET A 87 -20.85 -20.19 22.23
CA MET A 87 -19.97 -20.06 23.38
C MET A 87 -18.85 -21.10 23.36
N GLU A 88 -19.18 -22.37 23.08
CA GLU A 88 -18.18 -23.45 23.02
C GLU A 88 -17.23 -23.28 21.83
N MET A 89 -17.77 -22.94 20.65
CA MET A 89 -16.94 -22.63 19.48
C MET A 89 -15.97 -21.49 19.76
N CYS A 90 -16.46 -20.38 20.33
CA CYS A 90 -15.63 -19.23 20.70
C CYS A 90 -14.55 -19.62 21.72
N ARG A 91 -14.91 -20.34 22.79
CA ARG A 91 -13.96 -20.82 23.80
C ARG A 91 -12.88 -21.70 23.19
N ARG A 92 -13.24 -22.69 22.38
CA ARG A 92 -12.27 -23.60 21.76
C ARG A 92 -11.38 -22.89 20.74
N LEU A 93 -11.91 -21.96 19.94
CA LEU A 93 -11.07 -21.11 19.06
C LEU A 93 -9.98 -20.39 19.86
N VAL A 94 -10.36 -19.72 20.94
CA VAL A 94 -9.42 -18.93 21.74
C VAL A 94 -8.48 -19.82 22.56
N THR A 95 -9.00 -20.79 23.31
CA THR A 95 -8.18 -21.54 24.27
C THR A 95 -7.47 -22.75 23.69
N HIS A 96 -7.72 -23.11 22.43
CA HIS A 96 -7.04 -24.23 21.77
C HIS A 96 -6.34 -23.80 20.48
N TYR A 97 -7.05 -23.16 19.55
CA TYR A 97 -6.52 -22.89 18.20
C TYR A 97 -5.62 -21.65 18.14
N PHE A 98 -5.88 -20.63 18.94
CA PHE A 98 -5.08 -19.39 18.95
C PHE A 98 -3.77 -19.52 19.74
N LEU A 99 -3.61 -20.56 20.56
CA LEU A 99 -2.39 -20.77 21.32
C LEU A 99 -1.20 -20.97 20.38
N LEU A 100 -0.08 -20.29 20.68
CA LEU A 100 1.17 -20.57 19.98
C LEU A 100 1.62 -22.01 20.28
N THR A 101 1.90 -22.74 19.22
CA THR A 101 2.44 -24.08 19.22
C THR A 101 3.94 -24.07 19.57
N LYS A 102 4.50 -25.25 19.87
CA LYS A 102 5.93 -25.36 20.18
C LYS A 102 6.78 -25.12 18.94
N GLU A 103 6.27 -25.54 17.79
CA GLU A 103 6.87 -25.39 16.48
C GLU A 103 6.99 -23.90 16.13
N GLU A 104 5.91 -23.13 16.31
CA GLU A 104 5.90 -21.66 16.14
C GLU A 104 6.87 -20.96 17.10
N LEU A 105 6.90 -21.35 18.38
CA LEU A 105 7.86 -20.79 19.35
C LEU A 105 9.31 -21.15 19.02
N THR A 106 9.55 -22.28 18.35
CA THR A 106 10.88 -22.67 17.89
C THR A 106 11.28 -21.84 16.67
N MET A 107 10.36 -21.69 15.71
CA MET A 107 10.57 -20.83 14.53
C MET A 107 10.83 -19.39 14.93
N TRP A 108 10.12 -18.86 15.93
CA TRP A 108 10.38 -17.52 16.47
C TRP A 108 11.84 -17.32 16.85
N GLU A 109 12.45 -18.27 17.56
CA GLU A 109 13.82 -18.15 18.04
C GLU A 109 14.87 -18.48 16.96
N GLU A 110 14.55 -19.35 16.01
CA GLU A 110 15.48 -19.80 14.95
C GLU A 110 15.47 -18.88 13.71
N ASP A 111 14.29 -18.44 13.27
CA ASP A 111 14.06 -17.59 12.10
C ASP A 111 12.92 -16.59 12.34
N PRO A 112 13.20 -15.51 13.11
CA PRO A 112 12.21 -14.50 13.47
C PRO A 112 11.61 -13.75 12.27
N GLU A 113 12.37 -13.60 11.17
CA GLU A 113 11.87 -12.94 9.96
C GLU A 113 10.78 -13.81 9.31
N SER A 114 11.05 -15.09 9.06
CA SER A 114 10.07 -16.02 8.48
C SER A 114 8.82 -16.16 9.34
N PHE A 115 8.96 -16.23 10.67
CA PHE A 115 7.81 -16.26 11.60
C PHE A 115 6.85 -15.08 11.37
N THR A 116 7.39 -13.88 11.15
CA THR A 116 6.55 -12.67 10.96
C THR A 116 5.83 -12.63 9.62
N VAL A 117 6.42 -13.21 8.57
CA VAL A 117 5.79 -13.32 7.24
C VAL A 117 4.62 -14.31 7.28
N GLU A 118 4.77 -15.45 7.95
CA GLU A 118 3.70 -16.45 8.04
C GLU A 118 2.44 -15.93 8.76
N GLU A 119 2.59 -15.12 9.81
CA GLU A 119 1.43 -14.53 10.52
C GLU A 119 0.71 -13.41 9.73
N THR A 120 1.33 -12.82 8.71
CA THR A 120 0.74 -11.70 7.93
C THR A 120 0.17 -12.11 6.57
N GLY A 121 0.14 -13.42 6.27
CA GLY A 121 -0.20 -13.95 4.95
C GLY A 121 -1.67 -13.79 4.55
N GLY A 122 -1.99 -12.79 3.72
CA GLY A 122 -3.33 -12.41 3.25
C GLY A 122 -4.35 -13.55 3.03
N ASP A 123 -4.41 -14.13 1.83
CA ASP A 123 -5.48 -15.09 1.46
C ASP A 123 -5.17 -16.55 1.86
N SER A 124 -4.18 -16.74 2.73
CA SER A 124 -3.66 -18.05 3.16
C SER A 124 -4.66 -18.84 4.02
N TRP A 125 -5.69 -18.18 4.58
CA TRP A 125 -6.76 -18.78 5.39
C TRP A 125 -7.50 -19.93 4.70
N LYS A 126 -7.45 -20.00 3.37
CA LYS A 126 -8.04 -21.10 2.59
C LYS A 126 -7.29 -22.42 2.77
N TYR A 127 -6.01 -22.35 3.17
CA TYR A 127 -5.07 -23.48 3.14
C TYR A 127 -4.37 -23.71 4.48
N SER A 128 -4.10 -22.66 5.24
CA SER A 128 -3.34 -22.71 6.49
C SER A 128 -4.26 -22.60 7.70
N LEU A 129 -4.02 -23.43 8.73
CA LEU A 129 -4.91 -23.52 9.90
C LEU A 129 -5.04 -22.22 10.67
N ARG A 130 -3.92 -21.56 10.99
CA ARG A 130 -3.94 -20.38 11.88
C ARG A 130 -4.74 -19.21 11.29
N PRO A 131 -4.47 -18.73 10.06
CA PRO A 131 -5.29 -17.71 9.42
C PRO A 131 -6.75 -18.18 9.21
N CYS A 132 -6.99 -19.47 8.96
CA CYS A 132 -8.35 -20.02 8.87
C CYS A 132 -9.13 -19.84 10.18
N THR A 133 -8.50 -20.13 11.33
CA THR A 133 -9.13 -20.03 12.65
C THR A 133 -9.45 -18.58 13.01
N GLU A 134 -8.56 -17.64 12.70
CA GLU A 134 -8.76 -16.21 12.97
C GLU A 134 -9.88 -15.62 12.10
N VAL A 135 -9.89 -15.95 10.80
CA VAL A 135 -10.95 -15.51 9.89
C VAL A 135 -12.31 -16.10 10.26
N LEU A 136 -12.37 -17.38 10.64
CA LEU A 136 -13.61 -17.98 11.14
C LEU A 136 -14.10 -17.29 12.41
N PHE A 137 -13.19 -16.99 13.34
CA PHE A 137 -13.51 -16.25 14.56
C PHE A 137 -14.10 -14.88 14.24
N ILE A 138 -13.45 -14.08 13.39
CA ILE A 138 -13.95 -12.77 12.95
C ILE A 138 -15.36 -12.89 12.38
N ASP A 139 -15.59 -13.84 11.46
CA ASP A 139 -16.87 -13.98 10.78
C ASP A 139 -18.01 -14.43 11.71
N ILE A 140 -17.72 -15.33 12.64
CA ILE A 140 -18.69 -15.74 13.68
C ILE A 140 -18.95 -14.57 14.64
N PHE A 141 -17.91 -13.87 15.07
CA PHE A 141 -18.05 -12.78 16.04
C PHE A 141 -18.83 -11.62 15.43
N HIS A 142 -18.53 -11.24 14.18
CA HIS A 142 -19.25 -10.19 13.45
C HIS A 142 -20.75 -10.49 13.35
N GLU A 143 -21.12 -11.73 12.99
CA GLU A 143 -22.53 -12.12 12.83
C GLU A 143 -23.27 -12.25 14.17
N TYR A 144 -22.58 -12.65 15.25
CA TYR A 144 -23.19 -12.97 16.55
C TYR A 144 -22.64 -12.16 17.73
N ASN A 145 -22.19 -10.92 17.50
CA ASN A 145 -21.49 -10.09 18.49
C ASN A 145 -22.29 -9.88 19.79
N GLN A 146 -23.61 -9.74 19.72
CA GLN A 146 -24.47 -9.52 20.89
C GLN A 146 -24.39 -10.70 21.87
N THR A 147 -24.25 -11.91 21.33
CA THR A 147 -24.15 -13.15 22.09
C THR A 147 -22.73 -13.37 22.62
N LEU A 148 -21.72 -13.04 21.81
CA LEU A 148 -20.32 -13.39 22.08
C LEU A 148 -19.52 -12.32 22.83
N THR A 149 -19.95 -11.05 22.79
CA THR A 149 -19.29 -9.96 23.51
C THR A 149 -19.16 -10.25 25.01
N PRO A 150 -20.22 -10.66 25.74
CA PRO A 150 -20.08 -10.99 27.17
C PRO A 150 -19.09 -12.12 27.44
N VAL A 151 -18.99 -13.11 26.53
CA VAL A 151 -18.09 -14.27 26.66
C VAL A 151 -16.63 -13.82 26.57
N LEU A 152 -16.26 -12.99 25.60
CA LEU A 152 -14.90 -12.46 25.48
C LEU A 152 -14.55 -11.52 26.64
N LEU A 153 -15.49 -10.66 27.06
CA LEU A 153 -15.27 -9.81 28.21
C LEU A 153 -15.00 -10.64 29.46
N GLU A 154 -15.76 -11.71 29.71
CA GLU A 154 -15.50 -12.64 30.83
C GLU A 154 -14.08 -13.22 30.77
N MET A 155 -13.62 -13.66 29.59
CA MET A 155 -12.25 -14.16 29.40
C MET A 155 -11.20 -13.11 29.76
N VAL A 156 -11.37 -11.87 29.33
CA VAL A 156 -10.43 -10.77 29.67
C VAL A 156 -10.43 -10.49 31.17
N HIS A 157 -11.60 -10.42 31.81
CA HIS A 157 -11.72 -10.20 33.25
C HIS A 157 -11.05 -11.31 34.06
N SER A 158 -11.14 -12.57 33.59
CA SER A 158 -10.48 -13.72 34.23
C SER A 158 -8.94 -13.63 34.23
N LEU A 159 -8.38 -12.81 33.35
CA LEU A 159 -6.95 -12.60 33.19
C LEU A 159 -6.44 -11.31 33.85
N GLN A 160 -7.32 -10.56 34.52
CA GLN A 160 -6.93 -9.34 35.26
C GLN A 160 -6.09 -9.73 36.50
N GLY A 161 -4.83 -9.27 36.53
CA GLY A 161 -3.89 -9.54 37.62
C GLY A 161 -2.48 -9.88 37.12
N SER A 162 -1.56 -10.15 38.06
CA SER A 162 -0.19 -10.56 37.72
C SER A 162 -0.19 -11.97 37.12
N THR A 163 0.23 -12.09 35.86
CA THR A 163 0.41 -13.40 35.20
C THR A 163 1.55 -14.16 35.89
N ASN A 164 1.29 -15.39 36.34
CA ASN A 164 2.35 -16.24 36.90
C ASN A 164 3.35 -16.61 35.80
N MET A 165 4.54 -16.02 35.86
CA MET A 165 5.62 -16.16 34.87
C MET A 165 6.17 -17.58 34.74
N GLU A 166 5.91 -18.44 35.72
CA GLU A 166 6.36 -19.84 35.69
C GLU A 166 5.43 -20.75 34.88
N ASN A 167 4.18 -20.31 34.63
CA ASN A 167 3.18 -21.10 33.93
C ASN A 167 3.07 -20.67 32.45
N THR A 168 3.78 -21.36 31.57
CA THR A 168 3.75 -21.11 30.12
C THR A 168 2.33 -21.14 29.55
N ASN A 169 1.47 -22.06 30.00
CA ASN A 169 0.10 -22.15 29.49
C ASN A 169 -0.72 -20.89 29.85
N ALA A 170 -0.51 -20.31 31.03
CA ALA A 170 -1.20 -19.06 31.40
C ALA A 170 -0.78 -17.88 30.51
N ILE A 171 0.49 -17.84 30.08
CA ILE A 171 1.01 -16.85 29.14
C ILE A 171 0.37 -17.03 27.77
N LEU A 172 0.33 -18.26 27.25
CA LEU A 172 -0.25 -18.55 25.94
C LEU A 172 -1.77 -18.29 25.89
N ILE A 173 -2.50 -18.62 26.96
CA ILE A 173 -3.94 -18.31 27.05
C ILE A 173 -4.15 -16.79 27.04
N LYS A 174 -3.31 -16.04 27.75
CA LYS A 174 -3.41 -14.58 27.77
C LYS A 174 -3.10 -13.96 26.40
N ASP A 175 -2.07 -14.45 25.70
CA ASP A 175 -1.81 -14.09 24.30
C ASP A 175 -3.03 -14.36 23.41
N ALA A 176 -3.62 -15.55 23.51
CA ALA A 176 -4.78 -15.92 22.70
C ALA A 176 -6.03 -15.08 22.99
N VAL A 177 -6.29 -14.75 24.26
CA VAL A 177 -7.42 -13.86 24.61
C VAL A 177 -7.16 -12.45 24.06
N TYR A 178 -5.93 -11.93 24.13
CA TYR A 178 -5.60 -10.64 23.54
C TYR A 178 -5.70 -10.67 22.02
N ASN A 179 -5.38 -11.80 21.38
CA ASN A 179 -5.61 -12.01 19.95
C ASN A 179 -7.10 -11.83 19.62
N ALA A 180 -7.96 -12.57 20.32
CA ALA A 180 -9.41 -12.52 20.13
C ALA A 180 -10.00 -11.11 20.29
N ILE A 181 -9.54 -10.35 21.28
CA ILE A 181 -10.01 -8.96 21.50
C ILE A 181 -9.51 -8.01 20.41
N GLY A 182 -8.30 -8.20 19.89
CA GLY A 182 -7.81 -7.40 18.76
C GLY A 182 -8.54 -7.72 17.47
N LEU A 183 -8.81 -9.00 17.17
CA LEU A 183 -9.56 -9.42 15.98
C LEU A 183 -11.01 -8.89 15.99
N ALA A 184 -11.60 -8.71 17.18
CA ALA A 184 -12.95 -8.20 17.39
C ALA A 184 -13.01 -6.70 17.76
N ALA A 185 -11.94 -5.93 17.50
CA ALA A 185 -11.85 -4.53 17.93
C ALA A 185 -13.02 -3.67 17.42
N TYR A 186 -13.44 -3.86 16.16
CA TYR A 186 -14.54 -3.10 15.55
C TYR A 186 -15.92 -3.42 16.16
N GLU A 187 -16.14 -4.63 16.65
CA GLU A 187 -17.37 -4.98 17.34
C GLU A 187 -17.33 -4.58 18.83
N LEU A 188 -16.14 -4.44 19.41
CA LEU A 188 -15.93 -4.22 20.84
C LEU A 188 -15.68 -2.76 21.24
N PHE A 189 -15.50 -1.82 20.31
CA PHE A 189 -15.07 -0.44 20.64
C PHE A 189 -16.02 0.36 21.55
N ASP A 190 -17.30 -0.03 21.62
CA ASP A 190 -18.28 0.55 22.54
C ASP A 190 -18.35 -0.17 23.89
N SER A 191 -17.84 -1.40 23.95
CA SER A 191 -17.87 -2.26 25.15
C SER A 191 -16.56 -2.23 25.94
N VAL A 192 -15.44 -1.85 25.30
CA VAL A 192 -14.11 -1.80 25.91
C VAL A 192 -13.58 -0.37 25.89
N ASP A 193 -13.24 0.16 27.06
CA ASP A 193 -12.49 1.43 27.18
C ASP A 193 -10.99 1.16 26.95
N PHE A 194 -10.62 1.13 25.67
CA PHE A 194 -9.24 0.82 25.27
C PHE A 194 -8.24 1.87 25.74
N ASP A 195 -8.62 3.15 25.80
CA ASP A 195 -7.75 4.22 26.29
C ASP A 195 -7.32 3.97 27.74
N GLN A 196 -8.27 3.56 28.60
CA GLN A 196 -7.98 3.20 29.99
C GLN A 196 -7.17 1.91 30.09
N TRP A 197 -7.53 0.90 29.31
CA TRP A 197 -6.82 -0.38 29.31
C TRP A 197 -5.36 -0.23 28.87
N PHE A 198 -5.12 0.57 27.83
CA PHE A 198 -3.81 0.94 27.35
C PHE A 198 -2.95 1.56 28.46
N LYS A 199 -3.46 2.60 29.12
CA LYS A 199 -2.74 3.32 30.18
C LYS A 199 -2.45 2.48 31.42
N ASN A 200 -3.47 1.75 31.90
CA ASN A 200 -3.44 1.16 33.23
C ASN A 200 -2.79 -0.22 33.25
N GLN A 201 -2.76 -0.92 32.10
CA GLN A 201 -2.27 -2.29 32.03
C GLN A 201 -1.28 -2.49 30.88
N LEU A 202 -1.70 -2.27 29.63
CA LEU A 202 -0.92 -2.69 28.46
C LEU A 202 0.48 -2.04 28.43
N LEU A 203 0.59 -0.76 28.78
CA LEU A 203 1.89 -0.10 28.91
C LEU A 203 2.82 -0.78 29.91
N GLY A 204 2.30 -1.21 31.06
CA GLY A 204 3.09 -1.92 32.07
C GLY A 204 3.57 -3.28 31.55
N GLU A 205 2.74 -3.99 30.78
CA GLU A 205 3.08 -5.28 30.18
C GLU A 205 4.18 -5.17 29.13
N LEU A 206 4.19 -4.09 28.34
CA LEU A 206 5.26 -3.82 27.37
C LEU A 206 6.64 -3.63 28.04
N GLN A 207 6.68 -3.15 29.28
CA GLN A 207 7.93 -2.90 30.01
C GLN A 207 8.49 -4.15 30.73
N VAL A 208 7.82 -5.30 30.65
CA VAL A 208 8.27 -6.52 31.33
C VAL A 208 9.45 -7.15 30.59
N SER A 209 10.66 -6.90 31.10
CA SER A 209 11.93 -7.43 30.58
C SER A 209 12.19 -8.87 31.03
N HIS A 210 11.37 -9.82 30.55
CA HIS A 210 11.56 -11.25 30.78
C HIS A 210 11.34 -12.04 29.48
N ASP A 211 12.19 -13.03 29.18
CA ASP A 211 12.16 -13.78 27.91
C ASP A 211 10.84 -14.53 27.70
N ARG A 212 10.33 -15.20 28.75
CA ARG A 212 9.01 -15.88 28.67
C ARG A 212 7.84 -14.93 28.43
N TYR A 213 8.04 -13.62 28.56
CA TYR A 213 6.99 -12.62 28.35
C TYR A 213 6.97 -12.07 26.92
N LYS A 214 7.92 -12.47 26.06
CA LYS A 214 7.97 -12.09 24.63
C LYS A 214 6.62 -12.29 23.90
N PRO A 215 5.88 -13.43 24.06
CA PRO A 215 4.59 -13.61 23.39
C PRO A 215 3.57 -12.54 23.75
N ILE A 216 3.52 -12.14 25.03
CA ILE A 216 2.62 -11.08 25.50
C ILE A 216 3.05 -9.72 24.96
N ARG A 217 4.35 -9.39 25.00
CA ARG A 217 4.82 -8.10 24.45
C ARG A 217 4.44 -7.95 22.99
N ARG A 218 4.77 -8.95 22.16
CA ARG A 218 4.37 -9.00 20.73
C ARG A 218 2.86 -8.84 20.58
N ARG A 219 2.07 -9.56 21.37
CA ARG A 219 0.62 -9.52 21.26
C ARG A 219 0.01 -8.20 21.68
N VAL A 220 0.55 -7.57 22.73
CA VAL A 220 0.11 -6.25 23.18
C VAL A 220 0.41 -5.20 22.11
N ILE A 221 1.56 -5.28 21.44
CA ILE A 221 1.89 -4.43 20.29
C ILE A 221 0.87 -4.61 19.16
N TRP A 222 0.62 -5.85 18.76
CA TRP A 222 -0.34 -6.16 17.70
C TRP A 222 -1.74 -5.67 18.08
N LEU A 223 -2.17 -5.90 19.32
CA LEU A 223 -3.47 -5.46 19.86
C LEU A 223 -3.59 -3.94 19.80
N ILE A 224 -2.56 -3.21 20.22
CA ILE A 224 -2.53 -1.75 20.13
C ILE A 224 -2.75 -1.29 18.69
N GLY A 225 -2.05 -1.88 17.73
CA GLY A 225 -2.20 -1.52 16.33
C GLY A 225 -3.60 -1.81 15.75
N GLN A 226 -4.28 -2.88 16.21
CA GLN A 226 -5.68 -3.14 15.83
C GLN A 226 -6.65 -2.07 16.37
N TRP A 227 -6.37 -1.50 17.53
CA TRP A 227 -7.29 -0.57 18.20
C TRP A 227 -7.07 0.89 17.84
N ILE A 228 -5.83 1.28 17.47
CA ILE A 228 -5.51 2.66 17.09
C ILE A 228 -6.35 3.12 15.89
N SER A 229 -6.54 2.25 14.90
CA SER A 229 -7.33 2.54 13.70
C SER A 229 -8.84 2.56 13.93
N VAL A 230 -9.31 2.00 15.06
CA VAL A 230 -10.73 1.92 15.40
C VAL A 230 -11.15 3.06 16.32
N LYS A 231 -10.48 3.22 17.47
CA LYS A 231 -10.82 4.21 18.49
C LYS A 231 -9.65 4.42 19.47
N PHE A 232 -8.91 5.50 19.29
CA PHE A 232 -7.80 5.86 20.18
C PHE A 232 -7.64 7.38 20.30
N LYS A 233 -7.61 7.90 21.52
CA LYS A 233 -7.50 9.35 21.72
C LYS A 233 -6.16 9.90 21.24
N SER A 234 -6.20 10.98 20.45
CA SER A 234 -5.01 11.70 19.97
C SER A 234 -4.04 12.10 21.10
N ASP A 235 -4.53 12.47 22.28
CA ASP A 235 -3.67 12.85 23.43
C ASP A 235 -2.82 11.70 23.98
N LEU A 236 -3.10 10.45 23.59
CA LEU A 236 -2.35 9.27 24.01
C LEU A 236 -1.23 8.90 23.04
N ARG A 237 -1.21 9.50 21.85
CA ARG A 237 -0.20 9.22 20.83
C ARG A 237 1.22 9.50 21.29
N PRO A 238 1.54 10.58 22.03
CA PRO A 238 2.90 10.76 22.56
C PRO A 238 3.33 9.61 23.48
N VAL A 239 2.43 9.09 24.31
CA VAL A 239 2.71 7.95 25.20
C VAL A 239 2.93 6.67 24.40
N LEU A 240 2.14 6.47 23.35
CA LEU A 240 2.35 5.41 22.38
C LEU A 240 3.72 5.53 21.70
N TYR A 241 4.08 6.70 21.18
CA TYR A 241 5.39 6.93 20.54
C TYR A 241 6.56 6.65 21.50
N GLU A 242 6.43 7.01 22.78
CA GLU A 242 7.44 6.65 23.78
C GLU A 242 7.55 5.14 23.98
N ALA A 243 6.42 4.43 24.11
CA ALA A 243 6.41 2.97 24.24
C ALA A 243 7.04 2.30 23.01
N ILE A 244 6.69 2.79 21.83
CA ILE A 244 7.24 2.37 20.53
C ILE A 244 8.76 2.51 20.48
N ARG A 245 9.27 3.68 20.87
CA ARG A 245 10.71 3.96 20.83
C ARG A 245 11.48 2.93 21.65
N ASN A 246 10.95 2.58 22.81
CA ASN A 246 11.57 1.60 23.71
C ASN A 246 11.49 0.17 23.13
N LEU A 247 10.42 -0.16 22.41
CA LEU A 247 10.27 -1.45 21.73
C LEU A 247 11.18 -1.62 20.51
N LEU A 248 11.42 -0.55 19.75
CA LEU A 248 12.41 -0.55 18.67
C LEU A 248 13.85 -0.80 19.16
N GLN A 249 14.09 -0.70 20.47
CA GLN A 249 15.35 -1.04 21.13
C GLN A 249 15.35 -2.44 21.75
N ASP A 250 14.24 -3.18 21.68
CA ASP A 250 14.15 -4.56 22.18
C ASP A 250 15.07 -5.46 21.33
N ARG A 251 15.67 -6.47 21.97
CA ARG A 251 16.52 -7.47 21.31
C ARG A 251 15.71 -8.48 20.53
N ASP A 252 14.42 -8.61 20.84
CA ASP A 252 13.52 -9.55 20.19
C ASP A 252 13.04 -9.02 18.84
N LEU A 253 13.65 -9.51 17.75
CA LEU A 253 13.37 -9.06 16.39
C LEU A 253 11.88 -9.24 16.00
N VAL A 254 11.22 -10.31 16.48
CA VAL A 254 9.78 -10.52 16.23
C VAL A 254 8.96 -9.36 16.79
N SER A 255 9.17 -8.96 18.05
CA SER A 255 8.46 -7.81 18.64
C SER A 255 8.66 -6.52 17.83
N VAL A 256 9.87 -6.31 17.31
CA VAL A 256 10.21 -5.16 16.45
C VAL A 256 9.52 -5.23 15.08
N LEU A 257 9.52 -6.39 14.42
CA LEU A 257 8.89 -6.58 13.11
C LEU A 257 7.36 -6.52 13.17
N PHE A 258 6.74 -7.13 14.19
CA PHE A 258 5.30 -6.99 14.42
C PHE A 258 4.90 -5.53 14.64
N PHE A 259 5.74 -4.78 15.35
CA PHE A 259 5.52 -3.37 15.54
C PHE A 259 5.53 -2.58 14.23
N LEU A 260 6.52 -2.82 13.36
CA LEU A 260 6.59 -2.22 12.03
C LEU A 260 5.35 -2.50 11.20
N ASN A 261 4.82 -3.72 11.27
CA ASN A 261 3.68 -4.16 10.47
C ASN A 261 2.38 -3.46 10.88
N VAL A 262 2.15 -3.26 12.19
CA VAL A 262 0.80 -2.91 12.67
C VAL A 262 0.67 -1.47 13.16
N CYS A 263 1.71 -0.89 13.73
CA CYS A 263 1.61 0.40 14.43
C CYS A 263 2.34 1.55 13.74
N LEU A 264 3.28 1.25 12.85
CA LEU A 264 4.16 2.22 12.20
C LEU A 264 3.80 2.66 10.79
N PRO A 265 2.93 1.98 10.00
CA PRO A 265 2.39 2.62 8.81
C PRO A 265 1.66 3.86 9.29
N VAL A 266 2.28 5.02 9.12
CA VAL A 266 1.80 6.33 9.59
C VAL A 266 0.59 6.78 8.76
N ASP A 267 -0.15 5.82 8.17
CA ASP A 267 -1.32 6.01 7.34
C ASP A 267 -2.61 6.12 8.14
N ASP A 268 -2.46 6.76 9.29
CA ASP A 268 -3.55 7.09 10.18
C ASP A 268 -4.01 8.53 9.88
N PHE A 269 -5.28 8.68 9.52
CA PHE A 269 -5.89 9.98 9.24
C PHE A 269 -5.77 10.96 10.42
N GLU A 270 -5.67 10.47 11.65
CA GLU A 270 -5.52 11.29 12.84
C GLU A 270 -4.05 11.55 13.23
N PHE A 271 -3.09 11.14 12.40
CA PHE A 271 -1.67 11.41 12.64
C PHE A 271 -1.39 12.91 12.71
N ARG A 272 -0.60 13.30 13.73
CA ARG A 272 -0.20 14.68 13.97
C ARG A 272 1.31 14.78 13.99
N THR A 273 1.87 15.41 12.95
CA THR A 273 3.32 15.56 12.79
C THR A 273 3.97 16.19 14.03
N ASP A 274 3.37 17.24 14.59
CA ASP A 274 3.87 17.95 15.78
C ASP A 274 4.05 17.06 17.00
N GLN A 275 3.17 16.07 17.21
CA GLN A 275 3.27 15.11 18.31
C GLN A 275 4.38 14.08 18.08
N PHE A 276 4.72 13.79 16.83
CA PHE A 276 5.72 12.79 16.45
C PHE A 276 7.14 13.34 16.39
N LEU A 277 7.33 14.62 16.05
CA LEU A 277 8.64 15.24 15.90
C LEU A 277 9.63 15.01 17.05
N PRO A 278 9.23 15.05 18.34
CA PRO A 278 10.16 14.78 19.44
C PRO A 278 10.79 13.38 19.41
N TYR A 279 10.16 12.43 18.71
CA TYR A 279 10.59 11.04 18.61
C TYR A 279 11.28 10.73 17.28
N LEU A 280 11.18 11.62 16.29
CA LEU A 280 11.60 11.39 14.91
C LEU A 280 13.05 10.91 14.80
N GLU A 281 14.01 11.63 15.39
CA GLU A 281 15.43 11.29 15.30
C GLU A 281 15.72 9.88 15.82
N SER A 282 15.22 9.59 17.02
CA SER A 282 15.45 8.31 17.68
C SER A 282 14.80 7.17 16.89
N MET A 283 13.54 7.31 16.49
CA MET A 283 12.83 6.27 15.76
C MET A 283 13.45 6.03 14.39
N PHE A 284 13.74 7.10 13.63
CA PHE A 284 14.35 6.99 12.31
C PHE A 284 15.72 6.31 12.37
N THR A 285 16.52 6.62 13.40
CA THR A 285 17.81 5.96 13.64
C THR A 285 17.65 4.47 13.93
N LEU A 286 16.69 4.10 14.78
CA LEU A 286 16.44 2.69 15.12
C LEU A 286 15.89 1.90 13.91
N LEU A 287 15.01 2.52 13.12
CA LEU A 287 14.52 1.94 11.86
C LEU A 287 15.65 1.72 10.85
N PHE A 288 16.60 2.67 10.77
CA PHE A 288 17.78 2.50 9.92
C PHE A 288 18.69 1.37 10.43
N GLN A 289 18.92 1.26 11.74
CA GLN A 289 19.70 0.16 12.31
C GLN A 289 19.04 -1.20 12.00
N LEU A 290 17.73 -1.29 12.18
CA LEU A 290 16.95 -2.47 11.83
C LEU A 290 17.09 -2.85 10.35
N LEU A 291 17.07 -1.87 9.42
CA LEU A 291 17.30 -2.11 7.99
C LEU A 291 18.68 -2.74 7.71
N GLN A 292 19.68 -2.46 8.55
CA GLN A 292 21.02 -3.05 8.43
C GLN A 292 21.11 -4.44 9.06
N GLU A 293 20.31 -4.71 10.10
CA GLU A 293 20.31 -5.97 10.84
C GLU A 293 19.54 -7.08 10.12
N VAL A 294 18.40 -6.76 9.49
CA VAL A 294 17.56 -7.75 8.81
C VAL A 294 18.22 -8.26 7.53
N THR A 295 17.92 -9.51 7.18
CA THR A 295 18.59 -10.23 6.10
C THR A 295 17.67 -10.50 4.92
N GLN A 296 16.39 -10.78 5.14
CA GLN A 296 15.46 -11.11 4.06
C GLN A 296 15.07 -9.87 3.24
N CYS A 297 14.93 -10.06 1.92
CA CYS A 297 14.57 -8.96 1.03
C CYS A 297 13.20 -8.38 1.37
N ASP A 298 12.22 -9.23 1.68
CA ASP A 298 10.85 -8.80 2.00
C ASP A 298 10.82 -7.95 3.28
N THR A 299 11.57 -8.35 4.31
CA THR A 299 11.74 -7.56 5.54
C THR A 299 12.39 -6.20 5.24
N LYS A 300 13.46 -6.17 4.43
CA LYS A 300 14.11 -4.91 4.03
C LYS A 300 13.15 -3.99 3.27
N MET A 301 12.36 -4.55 2.35
CA MET A 301 11.34 -3.81 1.62
C MET A 301 10.33 -3.17 2.57
N HIS A 302 9.88 -3.93 3.59
CA HIS A 302 8.95 -3.41 4.58
C HIS A 302 9.55 -2.30 5.45
N VAL A 303 10.78 -2.47 5.94
CA VAL A 303 11.48 -1.42 6.70
C VAL A 303 11.66 -0.16 5.85
N LEU A 304 12.02 -0.30 4.57
CA LEU A 304 12.12 0.82 3.62
C LEU A 304 10.78 1.52 3.39
N HIS A 305 9.69 0.76 3.30
CA HIS A 305 8.35 1.32 3.18
C HIS A 305 8.00 2.18 4.41
N VAL A 306 8.23 1.67 5.62
CA VAL A 306 7.98 2.41 6.86
C VAL A 306 8.85 3.67 6.95
N LEU A 307 10.13 3.59 6.60
CA LEU A 307 11.01 4.76 6.51
C LEU A 307 10.47 5.80 5.50
N SER A 308 9.98 5.35 4.36
CA SER A 308 9.37 6.19 3.32
C SER A 308 8.12 6.90 3.83
N CYS A 309 7.22 6.20 4.54
CA CYS A 309 6.06 6.80 5.19
C CYS A 309 6.48 7.87 6.21
N VAL A 310 7.50 7.61 7.03
CA VAL A 310 7.98 8.61 8.00
C VAL A 310 8.51 9.85 7.26
N ILE A 311 9.30 9.67 6.20
CA ILE A 311 9.81 10.77 5.37
C ILE A 311 8.65 11.59 4.77
N GLU A 312 7.63 10.93 4.22
CA GLU A 312 6.45 11.57 3.64
C GLU A 312 5.75 12.48 4.67
N ARG A 313 5.47 11.95 5.87
CA ARG A 313 4.63 12.62 6.88
C ARG A 313 5.33 13.77 7.60
N VAL A 314 6.65 13.71 7.75
CA VAL A 314 7.44 14.79 8.38
C VAL A 314 8.04 15.76 7.36
N ASN A 315 8.05 15.38 6.08
CA ASN A 315 8.46 16.19 4.94
C ASN A 315 9.86 16.81 5.17
N MET A 316 10.03 18.13 5.00
CA MET A 316 11.32 18.82 5.13
C MET A 316 12.02 18.66 6.49
N GLN A 317 11.30 18.24 7.53
CA GLN A 317 11.88 18.05 8.87
C GLN A 317 12.78 16.82 8.95
N ILE A 318 12.77 15.96 7.92
CA ILE A 318 13.60 14.76 7.87
C ILE A 318 15.08 15.05 7.55
N ARG A 319 15.37 16.21 6.95
CA ARG A 319 16.69 16.57 6.41
C ARG A 319 17.88 16.31 7.34
N PRO A 320 17.83 16.60 8.66
CA PRO A 320 18.96 16.35 9.55
C PRO A 320 19.27 14.87 9.77
N TYR A 321 18.31 13.97 9.49
CA TYR A 321 18.33 12.59 9.96
C TYR A 321 18.57 11.55 8.84
N VAL A 322 18.48 11.95 7.55
CA VAL A 322 18.59 11.01 6.42
C VAL A 322 20.02 10.64 6.00
N GLY A 323 21.04 11.28 6.58
CA GLY A 323 22.43 11.15 6.12
C GLY A 323 22.93 9.70 6.02
N CYS A 324 22.67 8.88 7.03
CA CYS A 324 23.06 7.46 7.04
C CYS A 324 22.32 6.65 5.98
N LEU A 325 21.01 6.89 5.81
CA LEU A 325 20.19 6.20 4.80
C LEU A 325 20.69 6.53 3.39
N VAL A 326 20.95 7.80 3.10
CA VAL A 326 21.48 8.26 1.81
C VAL A 326 22.80 7.59 1.45
N GLN A 327 23.68 7.36 2.42
CA GLN A 327 24.96 6.68 2.20
C GLN A 327 24.80 5.17 2.00
N TYR A 328 23.76 4.57 2.58
CA TYR A 328 23.51 3.14 2.52
C TYR A 328 22.78 2.67 1.26
N LEU A 329 21.81 3.45 0.75
CA LEU A 329 21.00 3.07 -0.43
C LEU A 329 21.82 2.67 -1.67
N PRO A 330 22.95 3.32 -2.02
CA PRO A 330 23.80 2.87 -3.12
C PRO A 330 24.38 1.46 -2.92
N LEU A 331 24.72 1.09 -1.69
CA LEU A 331 25.22 -0.24 -1.35
C LEU A 331 24.10 -1.26 -1.46
N LEU A 332 22.92 -0.93 -0.94
CA LEU A 332 21.74 -1.79 -1.00
C LEU A 332 21.30 -2.04 -2.45
N TRP A 333 21.31 -1.00 -3.30
CA TRP A 333 20.98 -1.11 -4.72
C TRP A 333 21.90 -2.05 -5.49
N LYS A 334 23.19 -2.05 -5.13
CA LYS A 334 24.18 -2.96 -5.70
C LYS A 334 23.97 -4.40 -5.20
N GLN A 335 23.64 -4.57 -3.93
CA GLN A 335 23.34 -5.90 -3.35
C GLN A 335 22.05 -6.50 -3.93
N SER A 336 21.08 -5.67 -4.29
CA SER A 336 19.79 -6.08 -4.84
C SER A 336 19.81 -6.27 -6.37
N GLU A 337 20.96 -6.61 -6.98
CA GLU A 337 21.09 -6.68 -8.44
C GLU A 337 20.13 -7.67 -9.09
N GLU A 338 19.93 -8.81 -8.41
CA GLU A 338 19.03 -9.89 -8.84
C GLU A 338 17.62 -9.77 -8.23
N HIS A 339 17.37 -8.78 -7.38
CA HIS A 339 16.12 -8.61 -6.63
C HIS A 339 15.37 -7.34 -7.05
N ASN A 340 14.62 -7.42 -8.16
CA ASN A 340 13.92 -6.26 -8.72
C ASN A 340 12.86 -5.68 -7.76
N MET A 341 12.18 -6.48 -6.95
CA MET A 341 11.20 -5.99 -5.98
C MET A 341 11.84 -5.11 -4.89
N LEU A 342 13.04 -5.48 -4.42
CA LEU A 342 13.79 -4.65 -3.48
C LEU A 342 14.28 -3.36 -4.16
N ARG A 343 14.60 -3.41 -5.46
CA ARG A 343 14.90 -2.20 -6.24
C ARG A 343 13.69 -1.27 -6.35
N CYS A 344 12.47 -1.79 -6.56
CA CYS A 344 11.25 -0.98 -6.52
C CYS A 344 11.13 -0.26 -5.17
N ALA A 345 11.28 -0.97 -4.04
CA ALA A 345 11.24 -0.35 -2.71
C ALA A 345 12.32 0.74 -2.52
N ILE A 346 13.52 0.56 -3.08
CA ILE A 346 14.57 1.59 -3.08
C ILE A 346 14.15 2.81 -3.92
N LEU A 347 13.56 2.61 -5.10
CA LEU A 347 13.04 3.71 -5.93
C LEU A 347 11.96 4.51 -5.18
N THR A 348 10.99 3.82 -4.58
CA THR A 348 9.96 4.45 -3.74
C THR A 348 10.60 5.24 -2.59
N THR A 349 11.62 4.69 -1.94
CA THR A 349 12.35 5.41 -0.88
C THR A 349 13.05 6.66 -1.42
N LEU A 350 13.66 6.58 -2.60
CA LEU A 350 14.31 7.72 -3.25
C LEU A 350 13.31 8.81 -3.63
N ILE A 351 12.09 8.46 -4.08
CA ILE A 351 11.02 9.42 -4.40
C ILE A 351 10.74 10.29 -3.16
N HIS A 352 10.46 9.64 -2.03
CA HIS A 352 10.15 10.34 -0.78
C HIS A 352 11.36 11.12 -0.25
N LEU A 353 12.57 10.58 -0.37
CA LEU A 353 13.80 11.29 0.02
C LEU A 353 14.00 12.57 -0.81
N VAL A 354 13.79 12.53 -2.12
CA VAL A 354 13.90 13.71 -2.97
C VAL A 354 12.88 14.78 -2.56
N GLN A 355 11.63 14.39 -2.27
CA GLN A 355 10.60 15.31 -1.77
C GLN A 355 10.97 15.91 -0.41
N GLY A 356 11.41 15.10 0.55
CA GLY A 356 11.81 15.56 1.89
C GLY A 356 13.04 16.47 1.87
N LEU A 357 14.01 16.19 1.00
CA LEU A 357 15.21 17.03 0.83
C LEU A 357 14.94 18.31 0.03
N GLY A 358 13.96 18.32 -0.86
CA GLY A 358 13.70 19.45 -1.76
C GLY A 358 14.93 19.78 -2.60
N ALA A 359 15.34 21.06 -2.62
CA ALA A 359 16.51 21.52 -3.38
C ALA A 359 17.85 20.89 -2.96
N ASP A 360 17.95 20.34 -1.73
CA ASP A 360 19.15 19.65 -1.25
C ASP A 360 19.29 18.24 -1.84
N SER A 361 18.26 17.74 -2.54
CA SER A 361 18.28 16.46 -3.27
C SER A 361 19.36 16.39 -4.35
N LYS A 362 19.88 17.54 -4.82
CA LYS A 362 21.04 17.61 -5.73
C LYS A 362 22.26 16.83 -5.22
N ASN A 363 22.40 16.68 -3.91
CA ASN A 363 23.48 15.92 -3.29
C ASN A 363 23.37 14.42 -3.58
N LEU A 364 22.18 13.93 -3.96
CA LEU A 364 21.93 12.53 -4.32
C LEU A 364 22.26 12.22 -5.79
N TYR A 365 22.43 13.21 -6.66
CA TYR A 365 22.58 13.02 -8.11
C TYR A 365 23.62 11.97 -8.52
N PRO A 366 24.80 11.85 -7.88
CA PRO A 366 25.79 10.82 -8.24
C PRO A 366 25.25 9.39 -8.19
N PHE A 367 24.25 9.13 -7.34
CA PHE A 367 23.56 7.83 -7.25
C PHE A 367 22.19 7.85 -7.94
N LEU A 368 21.44 8.94 -7.74
CA LEU A 368 20.06 9.09 -8.20
C LEU A 368 19.93 9.06 -9.73
N LEU A 369 20.79 9.79 -10.46
CA LEU A 369 20.66 9.88 -11.93
C LEU A 369 20.99 8.57 -12.64
N PRO A 370 22.07 7.82 -12.28
CA PRO A 370 22.28 6.48 -12.82
C PRO A 370 21.12 5.51 -12.54
N VAL A 371 20.49 5.61 -11.37
CA VAL A 371 19.31 4.80 -11.03
C VAL A 371 18.14 5.14 -11.95
N ILE A 372 17.82 6.42 -12.15
CA ILE A 372 16.78 6.85 -13.09
C ILE A 372 17.08 6.35 -14.51
N GLN A 373 18.34 6.48 -14.96
CA GLN A 373 18.75 6.03 -16.30
C GLN A 373 18.54 4.53 -16.48
N LEU A 374 18.90 3.72 -15.49
CA LEU A 374 18.73 2.26 -15.55
C LEU A 374 17.24 1.88 -15.50
N SER A 375 16.46 2.48 -14.60
CA SER A 375 15.03 2.18 -14.44
C SER A 375 14.19 2.57 -15.66
N THR A 376 14.65 3.54 -16.43
CA THR A 376 13.97 4.05 -17.64
C THR A 376 14.58 3.57 -18.96
N ASP A 377 15.55 2.67 -18.91
CA ASP A 377 16.15 2.06 -20.09
C ASP A 377 15.32 0.84 -20.54
N VAL A 378 14.46 1.05 -21.53
CA VAL A 378 13.58 0.02 -22.10
C VAL A 378 14.34 -1.12 -22.81
N SER A 379 15.65 -0.97 -23.05
CA SER A 379 16.49 -2.03 -23.61
C SER A 379 16.94 -3.06 -22.57
N GLN A 380 16.81 -2.75 -21.28
CA GLN A 380 17.30 -3.59 -20.19
C GLN A 380 16.14 -4.37 -19.54
N PRO A 381 16.28 -5.67 -19.23
CA PRO A 381 15.20 -6.48 -18.63
C PRO A 381 14.54 -5.90 -17.37
N PRO A 382 15.25 -5.20 -16.45
CA PRO A 382 14.64 -4.64 -15.24
C PRO A 382 13.53 -3.61 -15.50
N HIS A 383 13.44 -3.00 -16.70
CA HIS A 383 12.43 -1.96 -16.98
C HIS A 383 10.99 -2.44 -16.70
N VAL A 384 10.70 -3.73 -16.90
CA VAL A 384 9.36 -4.31 -16.67
C VAL A 384 8.89 -4.10 -15.23
N TYR A 385 9.81 -4.04 -14.27
CA TYR A 385 9.51 -3.83 -12.85
C TYR A 385 9.74 -2.38 -12.42
N LEU A 386 10.78 -1.73 -12.97
CA LEU A 386 11.29 -0.47 -12.45
C LEU A 386 10.73 0.78 -13.15
N LEU A 387 10.09 0.63 -14.31
CA LEU A 387 9.78 1.75 -15.18
C LEU A 387 8.79 2.74 -14.54
N GLU A 388 7.72 2.26 -13.92
CA GLU A 388 6.69 3.12 -13.32
C GLU A 388 7.29 4.01 -12.22
N ASP A 389 7.91 3.38 -11.21
CA ASP A 389 8.62 4.08 -10.13
C ASP A 389 9.80 4.93 -10.65
N GLY A 390 10.47 4.49 -11.70
CA GLY A 390 11.58 5.21 -12.33
C GLY A 390 11.16 6.51 -13.00
N LEU A 391 9.99 6.52 -13.68
CA LEU A 391 9.40 7.72 -14.26
C LEU A 391 8.92 8.69 -13.18
N GLU A 392 8.32 8.17 -12.10
CA GLU A 392 7.92 9.00 -10.96
C GLU A 392 9.14 9.64 -10.28
N LEU A 393 10.18 8.85 -10.01
CA LEU A 393 11.44 9.35 -9.45
C LEU A 393 12.07 10.44 -10.32
N TRP A 394 12.04 10.26 -11.64
CA TRP A 394 12.53 11.26 -12.57
C TRP A 394 11.74 12.56 -12.49
N LEU A 395 10.40 12.48 -12.52
CA LEU A 395 9.54 13.66 -12.42
C LEU A 395 9.78 14.41 -11.11
N VAL A 396 9.76 13.69 -9.98
CA VAL A 396 9.95 14.26 -8.63
C VAL A 396 11.34 14.87 -8.50
N THR A 397 12.37 14.28 -9.13
CA THR A 397 13.71 14.86 -9.21
C THR A 397 13.66 16.22 -9.91
N LEU A 398 13.02 16.33 -11.07
CA LEU A 398 12.91 17.60 -11.80
C LEU A 398 12.13 18.66 -11.02
N GLU A 399 11.03 18.29 -10.38
CA GLU A 399 10.18 19.19 -9.59
C GLU A 399 10.90 19.78 -8.37
N ASN A 400 11.87 19.05 -7.81
CA ASN A 400 12.66 19.47 -6.65
C ASN A 400 14.06 19.99 -7.03
N SER A 401 14.38 20.06 -8.32
CA SER A 401 15.69 20.53 -8.79
C SER A 401 15.76 22.06 -8.80
N PRO A 402 16.78 22.69 -8.17
CA PRO A 402 16.90 24.15 -8.18
C PRO A 402 17.33 24.70 -9.55
N CYS A 403 17.98 23.88 -10.37
CA CYS A 403 18.41 24.21 -11.73
C CYS A 403 18.66 22.93 -12.55
N LEU A 404 18.66 23.05 -13.87
CA LEU A 404 19.02 21.95 -14.77
C LEU A 404 20.55 21.79 -14.81
N THR A 405 21.08 20.61 -14.48
CA THR A 405 22.51 20.28 -14.67
C THR A 405 22.72 19.48 -15.95
N PRO A 406 23.94 19.46 -16.52
CA PRO A 406 24.24 18.68 -17.73
C PRO A 406 23.95 17.18 -17.57
N GLU A 407 24.20 16.62 -16.39
CA GLU A 407 23.95 15.20 -16.09
C GLU A 407 22.45 14.91 -16.06
N LEU A 408 21.66 15.80 -15.45
CA LEU A 408 20.20 15.68 -15.41
C LEU A 408 19.58 15.88 -16.80
N LEU A 409 20.13 16.79 -17.62
CA LEU A 409 19.72 16.95 -19.00
C LEU A 409 19.98 15.68 -19.83
N ARG A 410 21.12 15.02 -19.61
CA ARG A 410 21.50 13.80 -20.35
C ARG A 410 20.55 12.62 -20.11
N VAL A 411 19.90 12.54 -18.95
CA VAL A 411 18.88 11.50 -18.66
C VAL A 411 17.77 11.49 -19.72
N PHE A 412 17.45 12.65 -20.31
CA PHE A 412 16.42 12.79 -21.34
C PHE A 412 16.63 11.92 -22.58
N GLN A 413 17.84 11.45 -22.85
CA GLN A 413 18.13 10.55 -23.97
C GLN A 413 17.23 9.30 -24.02
N ASN A 414 16.72 8.82 -22.88
CA ASN A 414 15.83 7.66 -22.81
C ASN A 414 14.40 7.97 -23.29
N MET A 415 14.00 9.25 -23.36
CA MET A 415 12.61 9.68 -23.60
C MET A 415 12.07 9.24 -24.95
N SER A 416 12.89 9.23 -26.02
CA SER A 416 12.41 8.84 -27.35
C SER A 416 11.88 7.41 -27.36
N ALA A 417 12.63 6.47 -26.76
CA ALA A 417 12.23 5.07 -26.69
C ALA A 417 11.00 4.87 -25.78
N LEU A 418 10.88 5.68 -24.73
CA LEU A 418 9.72 5.65 -23.81
C LEU A 418 8.43 6.13 -24.49
N LEU A 419 8.51 7.15 -25.36
CA LEU A 419 7.38 7.64 -26.13
C LEU A 419 6.88 6.62 -27.16
N GLU A 420 7.75 5.71 -27.62
CA GLU A 420 7.42 4.67 -28.59
C GLU A 420 6.94 3.36 -27.96
N LEU A 421 7.15 3.15 -26.65
CA LEU A 421 6.90 1.88 -25.97
C LEU A 421 5.41 1.54 -25.80
N SER A 422 4.69 2.35 -25.02
CA SER A 422 3.28 2.09 -24.69
C SER A 422 2.53 3.39 -24.34
N SER A 423 1.21 3.38 -24.55
CA SER A 423 0.34 4.51 -24.23
C SER A 423 0.15 4.74 -22.73
N GLU A 424 0.37 3.71 -21.91
CA GLU A 424 0.17 3.74 -20.45
C GLU A 424 1.10 4.75 -19.76
N ASN A 425 2.35 4.85 -20.24
CA ASN A 425 3.38 5.71 -19.65
C ASN A 425 3.40 7.12 -20.22
N LEU A 426 2.70 7.39 -21.33
CA LEU A 426 2.76 8.68 -22.04
C LEU A 426 2.40 9.86 -21.16
N LYS A 427 1.42 9.69 -20.26
CA LYS A 427 1.01 10.76 -19.32
C LYS A 427 2.17 11.20 -18.43
N ASN A 428 2.95 10.25 -17.91
CA ASN A 428 4.11 10.55 -17.07
C ASN A 428 5.27 11.13 -17.90
N CYS A 429 5.50 10.61 -19.10
CA CYS A 429 6.47 11.17 -20.06
C CYS A 429 6.16 12.65 -20.37
N PHE A 430 4.92 13.01 -20.65
CA PHE A 430 4.53 14.40 -20.90
C PHE A 430 4.71 15.31 -19.67
N LYS A 431 4.49 14.81 -18.45
CA LYS A 431 4.80 15.57 -17.23
C LYS A 431 6.31 15.85 -17.12
N ILE A 432 7.14 14.83 -17.36
CA ILE A 432 8.61 14.95 -17.34
C ILE A 432 9.08 15.95 -18.40
N ILE A 433 8.59 15.86 -19.64
CA ILE A 433 8.92 16.80 -20.71
C ILE A 433 8.53 18.23 -20.32
N ASN A 434 7.33 18.44 -19.77
CA ASN A 434 6.92 19.75 -19.26
C ASN A 434 7.83 20.25 -18.13
N ALA A 435 8.26 19.38 -17.22
CA ALA A 435 9.17 19.75 -16.14
C ALA A 435 10.53 20.26 -16.70
N TYR A 436 11.10 19.61 -17.71
CA TYR A 436 12.30 20.13 -18.41
C TYR A 436 12.04 21.49 -19.08
N ILE A 437 10.90 21.64 -19.75
CA ILE A 437 10.52 22.91 -20.40
C ILE A 437 10.45 24.04 -19.37
N PHE A 438 9.85 23.80 -18.21
CA PHE A 438 9.73 24.81 -17.15
C PHE A 438 11.05 25.09 -16.42
N LEU A 439 11.91 24.07 -16.26
CA LEU A 439 13.18 24.21 -15.55
C LEU A 439 14.25 24.95 -16.37
N SER A 440 14.40 24.62 -17.66
CA SER A 440 15.34 25.30 -18.57
C SER A 440 14.94 25.11 -20.04
N SER A 441 13.91 25.83 -20.49
CA SER A 441 13.38 25.70 -21.86
C SER A 441 14.44 25.87 -22.96
N SER A 442 15.33 26.87 -22.85
CA SER A 442 16.23 27.21 -23.96
C SER A 442 17.30 26.14 -24.17
N GLU A 443 17.95 25.69 -23.10
CA GLU A 443 18.99 24.66 -23.17
C GLU A 443 18.41 23.31 -23.57
N PHE A 444 17.30 22.92 -22.93
CA PHE A 444 16.60 21.67 -23.24
C PHE A 444 16.17 21.59 -24.70
N LEU A 445 15.49 22.62 -25.20
CA LEU A 445 14.97 22.61 -26.56
C LEU A 445 16.08 22.71 -27.62
N GLN A 446 17.18 23.42 -27.35
CA GLN A 446 18.33 23.44 -28.25
C GLN A 446 18.91 22.03 -28.48
N MET A 447 18.88 21.19 -27.45
CA MET A 447 19.45 19.84 -27.52
C MET A 447 18.46 18.81 -28.07
N TYR A 448 17.21 18.85 -27.65
CA TYR A 448 16.27 17.73 -27.86
C TYR A 448 15.01 18.06 -28.68
N ALA A 449 14.78 19.32 -29.08
CA ALA A 449 13.52 19.67 -29.73
C ALA A 449 13.31 18.97 -31.09
N ALA A 450 14.38 18.72 -31.85
CA ALA A 450 14.27 18.08 -33.16
C ALA A 450 13.76 16.64 -33.06
N ASP A 451 14.33 15.84 -32.17
CA ASP A 451 13.91 14.46 -31.94
C ASP A 451 12.53 14.41 -31.26
N LEU A 452 12.29 15.29 -30.27
CA LEU A 452 10.98 15.39 -29.62
C LEU A 452 9.86 15.75 -30.60
N CYS A 453 10.10 16.69 -31.51
CA CYS A 453 9.14 17.04 -32.55
C CYS A 453 8.88 15.86 -33.49
N ARG A 454 9.92 15.09 -33.85
CA ARG A 454 9.76 13.87 -34.66
C ARG A 454 8.88 12.84 -33.94
N SER A 455 9.17 12.55 -32.67
CA SER A 455 8.36 11.62 -31.87
C SER A 455 6.90 12.08 -31.75
N PHE A 456 6.66 13.39 -31.58
CA PHE A 456 5.30 13.93 -31.55
C PHE A 456 4.57 13.80 -32.89
N CYS A 457 5.25 14.04 -34.01
CA CYS A 457 4.68 13.82 -35.35
C CYS A 457 4.25 12.36 -35.55
N GLU A 458 5.07 11.40 -35.12
CA GLU A 458 4.74 9.98 -35.21
C GLU A 458 3.59 9.60 -34.27
N LEU A 459 3.66 10.02 -33.00
CA LEU A 459 2.59 9.79 -32.01
C LEU A 459 1.22 10.29 -32.47
N LEU A 460 1.17 11.48 -33.07
CA LEU A 460 -0.10 12.09 -33.50
C LEU A 460 -0.82 11.32 -34.62
N LYS A 461 -0.14 10.40 -35.34
CA LYS A 461 -0.76 9.59 -36.39
C LYS A 461 -1.74 8.56 -35.84
N ASP A 462 -1.40 7.95 -34.70
CA ASP A 462 -2.09 6.75 -34.19
C ASP A 462 -2.68 6.92 -32.78
N ILE A 463 -2.49 8.09 -32.14
CA ILE A 463 -3.00 8.34 -30.78
C ILE A 463 -4.47 8.79 -30.75
N THR A 464 -5.15 8.52 -29.63
CA THR A 464 -6.53 8.98 -29.38
C THR A 464 -6.64 10.51 -29.37
N THR A 465 -7.85 11.04 -29.58
CA THR A 465 -8.12 12.49 -29.52
C THR A 465 -7.70 13.10 -28.18
N GLU A 466 -7.86 12.38 -27.07
CA GLU A 466 -7.36 12.81 -25.76
C GLU A 466 -5.83 12.90 -25.74
N GLY A 467 -5.14 11.89 -26.28
CA GLY A 467 -3.69 11.91 -26.38
C GLY A 467 -3.16 13.02 -27.31
N GLN A 468 -3.86 13.30 -28.42
CA GLN A 468 -3.55 14.44 -29.28
C GLN A 468 -3.57 15.76 -28.50
N VAL A 469 -4.60 15.95 -27.66
CA VAL A 469 -4.71 17.12 -26.79
C VAL A 469 -3.52 17.19 -25.82
N GLN A 470 -3.08 16.07 -25.24
CA GLN A 470 -1.93 16.06 -24.32
C GLN A 470 -0.62 16.43 -25.03
N VAL A 471 -0.34 15.84 -26.20
CA VAL A 471 0.85 16.18 -27.01
C VAL A 471 0.85 17.67 -27.35
N LEU A 472 -0.28 18.19 -27.85
CA LEU A 472 -0.40 19.57 -28.27
C LEU A 472 -0.34 20.55 -27.09
N LYS A 473 -0.78 20.16 -25.90
CA LYS A 473 -0.57 20.96 -24.68
C LYS A 473 0.90 21.09 -24.30
N VAL A 474 1.72 20.05 -24.52
CA VAL A 474 3.17 20.16 -24.34
C VAL A 474 3.75 21.19 -25.33
N VAL A 475 3.35 21.13 -26.60
CA VAL A 475 3.76 22.12 -27.62
C VAL A 475 3.31 23.52 -27.21
N GLU A 476 2.06 23.69 -26.77
CA GLU A 476 1.54 24.98 -26.29
C GLU A 476 2.37 25.52 -25.11
N ASN A 477 2.81 24.66 -24.18
CA ASN A 477 3.68 25.05 -23.08
C ASN A 477 5.06 25.51 -23.56
N VAL A 478 5.64 24.84 -24.56
CA VAL A 478 6.86 25.34 -25.22
C VAL A 478 6.65 26.74 -25.77
N LEU A 479 5.53 26.99 -26.45
CA LEU A 479 5.22 28.32 -27.01
C LEU A 479 5.04 29.38 -25.92
N LYS A 480 4.44 29.03 -24.77
CA LYS A 480 4.27 29.93 -23.63
C LYS A 480 5.61 30.35 -23.03
N VAL A 481 6.52 29.40 -22.85
CA VAL A 481 7.80 29.63 -22.15
C VAL A 481 8.89 30.16 -23.10
N ASN A 482 8.88 29.74 -24.37
CA ASN A 482 9.84 30.16 -25.38
C ASN A 482 9.16 30.53 -26.72
N PRO A 483 8.46 31.67 -26.78
CA PRO A 483 7.64 32.05 -27.94
C PRO A 483 8.45 32.36 -29.21
N LEU A 484 9.75 32.63 -29.09
CA LEU A 484 10.60 32.95 -30.23
C LEU A 484 11.10 31.70 -30.95
N LEU A 485 11.72 30.76 -30.21
CA LEU A 485 12.28 29.53 -30.78
C LEU A 485 11.25 28.40 -30.87
N GLY A 486 10.29 28.35 -29.95
CA GLY A 486 9.27 27.30 -29.89
C GLY A 486 8.53 27.06 -31.20
N PRO A 487 7.95 28.10 -31.85
CA PRO A 487 7.27 27.91 -33.14
C PRO A 487 8.19 27.37 -34.24
N GLN A 488 9.47 27.77 -34.25
CA GLN A 488 10.44 27.30 -35.23
C GLN A 488 10.79 25.83 -35.02
N MET A 489 10.97 25.44 -33.76
CA MET A 489 11.35 24.08 -33.37
C MET A 489 10.23 23.07 -33.61
N PHE A 490 8.98 23.46 -33.40
CA PHE A 490 7.80 22.61 -33.62
C PHE A 490 7.04 22.95 -34.91
N GLN A 491 7.67 23.66 -35.85
CA GLN A 491 7.07 24.04 -37.13
C GLN A 491 6.41 22.87 -37.87
N PRO A 492 6.96 21.63 -37.90
CA PRO A 492 6.32 20.52 -38.60
C PRO A 492 4.91 20.17 -38.12
N LEU A 493 4.56 20.49 -36.87
CA LEU A 493 3.24 20.23 -36.28
C LEU A 493 2.22 21.34 -36.57
N LEU A 494 2.68 22.56 -36.86
CA LEU A 494 1.81 23.72 -36.95
C LEU A 494 0.89 23.72 -38.19
N PRO A 495 1.29 23.23 -39.38
CA PRO A 495 0.41 23.11 -40.53
C PRO A 495 -0.80 22.22 -40.28
N SER A 496 -0.65 21.06 -39.61
CA SER A 496 -1.78 20.16 -39.33
C SER A 496 -2.76 20.80 -38.34
N VAL A 497 -2.25 21.50 -37.32
CA VAL A 497 -3.05 22.30 -36.39
C VAL A 497 -3.83 23.39 -37.14
N PHE A 498 -3.19 24.10 -38.07
CA PHE A 498 -3.85 25.14 -38.86
C PHE A 498 -4.95 24.56 -39.76
N ARG A 499 -4.68 23.46 -40.47
CA ARG A 499 -5.70 22.76 -41.28
C ARG A 499 -6.87 22.30 -40.45
N GLY A 500 -6.62 21.72 -39.27
CA GLY A 500 -7.68 21.30 -38.35
C GLY A 500 -8.63 22.44 -37.95
N ILE A 501 -8.14 23.68 -37.85
CA ILE A 501 -9.00 24.85 -37.61
C ILE A 501 -9.87 25.16 -38.84
N ILE A 502 -9.25 25.23 -40.03
CA ILE A 502 -9.94 25.57 -41.28
C ILE A 502 -10.98 24.52 -41.67
N ASP A 503 -10.64 23.24 -41.51
CA ASP A 503 -11.50 22.11 -41.84
C ASP A 503 -12.66 21.94 -40.83
N GLY A 504 -12.63 22.68 -39.72
CA GLY A 504 -13.66 22.65 -38.70
C GLY A 504 -13.59 21.40 -37.83
N GLU A 505 -12.47 21.20 -37.12
CA GLU A 505 -12.29 20.15 -36.12
C GLU A 505 -13.54 19.98 -35.23
N ARG A 506 -14.10 18.77 -35.27
CA ARG A 506 -15.41 18.44 -34.70
C ARG A 506 -15.35 18.25 -33.20
N TYR A 507 -14.21 17.87 -32.66
CA TYR A 507 -14.02 17.68 -31.22
C TYR A 507 -13.69 19.03 -30.56
N PRO A 508 -14.57 19.59 -29.70
CA PRO A 508 -14.39 20.96 -29.18
C PRO A 508 -13.09 21.15 -28.39
N VAL A 509 -12.65 20.11 -27.67
CA VAL A 509 -11.42 20.16 -26.87
C VAL A 509 -10.18 20.22 -27.77
N VAL A 510 -10.18 19.49 -28.89
CA VAL A 510 -9.10 19.51 -29.88
C VAL A 510 -9.07 20.87 -30.58
N MET A 511 -10.23 21.35 -31.06
CA MET A 511 -10.37 22.67 -31.68
C MET A 511 -9.89 23.79 -30.73
N SER A 512 -10.29 23.74 -29.46
CA SER A 512 -9.83 24.71 -28.46
C SER A 512 -8.31 24.68 -28.28
N THR A 513 -7.69 23.51 -28.36
CA THR A 513 -6.23 23.36 -28.26
C THR A 513 -5.53 23.92 -29.49
N TYR A 514 -6.06 23.66 -30.69
CA TYR A 514 -5.56 24.23 -31.95
C TYR A 514 -5.62 25.76 -31.95
N LEU A 515 -6.77 26.33 -31.57
CA LEU A 515 -6.95 27.77 -31.46
C LEU A 515 -6.02 28.37 -30.39
N GLY A 516 -5.80 27.67 -29.28
CA GLY A 516 -4.84 28.06 -28.26
C GLY A 516 -3.43 28.18 -28.82
N ILE A 517 -2.94 27.15 -29.52
CA ILE A 517 -1.61 27.14 -30.16
C ILE A 517 -1.49 28.29 -31.17
N MET A 518 -2.43 28.42 -32.11
CA MET A 518 -2.37 29.46 -33.13
C MET A 518 -2.48 30.87 -32.56
N GLY A 519 -3.32 31.05 -31.54
CA GLY A 519 -3.41 32.31 -30.79
C GLY A 519 -2.09 32.69 -30.14
N ARG A 520 -1.35 31.73 -29.56
CA ARG A 520 -0.01 31.98 -29.00
C ARG A 520 0.99 32.40 -30.07
N VAL A 521 1.05 31.67 -31.19
CA VAL A 521 1.95 32.00 -32.31
C VAL A 521 1.64 33.41 -32.85
N LEU A 522 0.35 33.72 -33.09
CA LEU A 522 -0.09 35.03 -33.57
C LEU A 522 0.30 36.16 -32.61
N LEU A 523 -0.04 36.02 -31.33
CA LEU A 523 0.12 37.09 -30.34
C LEU A 523 1.57 37.29 -29.88
N GLN A 524 2.36 36.21 -29.82
CA GLN A 524 3.71 36.25 -29.24
C GLN A 524 4.82 36.22 -30.31
N ASN A 525 4.51 35.78 -31.54
CA ASN A 525 5.48 35.71 -32.64
C ASN A 525 4.82 35.98 -34.01
N ALA A 526 4.28 37.20 -34.18
CA ALA A 526 3.58 37.61 -35.39
C ALA A 526 4.39 37.43 -36.69
N ARG A 527 5.73 37.54 -36.63
CA ARG A 527 6.60 37.29 -37.78
C ARG A 527 6.54 35.84 -38.23
N PHE A 528 6.67 34.90 -37.29
CA PHE A 528 6.54 33.48 -37.59
C PHE A 528 5.12 33.17 -38.06
N PHE A 529 4.10 33.75 -37.43
CA PHE A 529 2.71 33.56 -37.86
C PHE A 529 2.51 33.97 -39.32
N SER A 530 3.04 35.12 -39.74
CA SER A 530 2.98 35.58 -41.13
C SER A 530 3.65 34.59 -42.09
N LEU A 531 4.80 34.03 -41.72
CA LEU A 531 5.49 33.02 -42.53
C LEU A 531 4.66 31.73 -42.65
N LEU A 532 4.09 31.26 -41.54
CA LEU A 532 3.21 30.10 -41.53
C LEU A 532 1.96 30.35 -42.39
N LEU A 533 1.35 31.54 -42.29
CA LEU A 533 0.20 31.91 -43.10
C LEU A 533 0.53 31.92 -44.59
N SER A 534 1.67 32.48 -44.98
CA SER A 534 2.15 32.44 -46.37
C SER A 534 2.41 31.02 -46.86
N GLN A 535 2.98 30.15 -46.01
CA GLN A 535 3.16 28.74 -46.32
C GLN A 535 1.80 28.06 -46.56
N MET A 536 0.84 28.25 -45.65
CA MET A 536 -0.49 27.65 -45.75
C MET A 536 -1.28 28.16 -46.96
N ALA A 537 -1.20 29.46 -47.28
CA ALA A 537 -1.83 30.03 -48.45
C ALA A 537 -1.26 29.44 -49.75
N CYS A 538 0.06 29.24 -49.82
CA CYS A 538 0.70 28.56 -50.95
C CYS A 538 0.26 27.09 -51.07
N GLU A 539 0.18 26.36 -49.95
CA GLU A 539 -0.31 24.96 -49.92
C GLU A 539 -1.78 24.85 -50.36
N LEU A 540 -2.62 25.85 -50.05
CA LEU A 540 -4.04 25.89 -50.37
C LEU A 540 -4.37 26.57 -51.72
N GLY A 541 -3.37 27.14 -52.40
CA GLY A 541 -3.56 27.87 -53.66
C GLY A 541 -4.36 29.17 -53.52
N GLN A 542 -4.21 29.87 -52.40
CA GLN A 542 -4.92 31.12 -52.08
C GLN A 542 -3.93 32.31 -51.95
N GLU A 543 -4.40 33.53 -52.19
CA GLU A 543 -3.63 34.75 -51.89
C GLU A 543 -3.70 35.07 -50.37
N VAL A 544 -2.58 35.53 -49.79
CA VAL A 544 -2.40 35.80 -48.34
C VAL A 544 -3.11 37.07 -47.89
#